data_AF-A0A7J6AZL2-F1
#
_entry.id   AF-A0A7J6AZL2-F1
#
_cell.length_a   1.000
_cell.length_b   1.000
_cell.length_c   1.000
_cell.angle_alpha   90.00
_cell.angle_beta   90.00
_cell.angle_gamma   90.00
#
_symmetry.space_group_name_H-M   'P 1'
#
loop_
_entity.id
_entity.type
_entity.pdbx_description
1 polymer ?
#
loop_
_entity_poly.entity_id
_entity_poly.type
_entity_poly.pdbx_seq_one_letter_code
_entity_poly.pdbx_strand_id
1 'polypeptide(L)'
;MLKSIPHFFNVLHSDNSSYPLWLTREISEKCFNELKSTNGPVVYKSGEIKKYDPNMKQVDREARDSPCGIIIIDGEKITNGLGCYYGCGRVLTALHVVENARLEKADILIAFPNGKHALIYKAEFTNSCNTDTDRDQAFIKLLGDTS
;
A
#
# COMPACT_ATOMS: atom_id res chain seq x y z
N MET A 1 12.65 20.12 -23.12
CA MET A 1 11.98 20.76 -21.98
C MET A 1 11.62 19.69 -20.97
N LEU A 2 12.41 19.56 -19.89
CA LEU A 2 12.11 18.67 -18.78
C LEU A 2 10.97 19.30 -17.98
N LYS A 3 9.76 18.74 -18.07
CA LYS A 3 8.65 19.10 -17.18
C LYS A 3 9.06 18.68 -15.77
N SER A 4 8.91 19.60 -14.83
CA SER A 4 9.26 19.41 -13.42
C SER A 4 8.70 18.11 -12.87
N ILE A 5 9.57 17.26 -12.35
CA ILE A 5 9.20 16.16 -11.46
C ILE A 5 8.50 16.82 -10.26
N PRO A 6 7.24 16.49 -9.94
CA PRO A 6 6.54 17.13 -8.84
C PRO A 6 7.25 16.75 -7.54
N HIS A 7 7.94 17.72 -6.93
CA HIS A 7 8.22 17.93 -5.50
C HIS A 7 8.39 16.73 -4.53
N PHE A 8 8.71 15.53 -4.99
CA PHE A 8 8.88 14.35 -4.14
C PHE A 8 10.16 14.38 -3.30
N PHE A 9 11.16 15.18 -3.71
CA PHE A 9 12.54 15.05 -3.21
C PHE A 9 13.12 16.24 -2.44
N ASN A 10 12.43 17.37 -2.33
CA ASN A 10 12.95 18.54 -1.59
C ASN A 10 12.54 18.60 -0.11
N VAL A 11 12.07 17.50 0.47
CA VAL A 11 11.84 17.35 1.91
C VAL A 11 12.75 16.25 2.45
N LEU A 12 14.05 16.34 2.16
CA LEU A 12 15.00 15.34 2.64
C LEU A 12 15.94 15.87 3.72
N HIS A 13 16.15 17.17 3.89
CA HIS A 13 17.08 17.72 4.90
C HIS A 13 16.56 19.02 5.54
N SER A 14 15.65 18.93 6.50
CA SER A 14 15.56 19.88 7.63
C SER A 14 14.46 19.49 8.62
N ASP A 15 14.83 19.41 9.89
CA ASP A 15 14.01 19.67 11.07
C ASP A 15 12.78 18.78 11.37
N ASN A 16 13.01 17.77 12.22
CA ASN A 16 12.25 17.44 13.45
C ASN A 16 10.71 17.48 13.47
N SER A 17 10.02 17.32 12.33
CA SER A 17 8.57 17.16 12.31
C SER A 17 8.17 15.99 11.39
N SER A 18 7.70 14.93 12.06
CA SER A 18 6.86 13.85 11.52
C SER A 18 7.05 13.53 10.03
N TYR A 19 7.85 12.50 9.73
CA TYR A 19 7.54 11.60 8.61
C TYR A 19 6.02 11.36 8.58
N PRO A 20 5.35 11.16 7.43
CA PRO A 20 4.12 10.40 7.51
C PRO A 20 4.53 9.07 8.13
N LEU A 21 4.20 8.89 9.41
CA LEU A 21 4.35 7.66 10.17
C LEU A 21 3.61 6.60 9.37
N TRP A 22 4.32 5.96 8.45
CA TRP A 22 3.89 4.77 7.75
C TRP A 22 3.35 3.84 8.82
N LEU A 23 2.09 3.41 8.62
CA LEU A 23 1.16 3.00 9.68
C LEU A 23 1.90 2.32 10.83
N THR A 24 1.88 2.94 12.01
CA THR A 24 2.35 2.27 13.22
C THR A 24 1.67 0.90 13.31
N ARG A 25 2.29 -0.06 13.99
CA ARG A 25 1.70 -1.40 14.19
C ARG A 25 0.23 -1.29 14.62
N GLU A 26 -0.05 -0.38 15.55
CA GLU A 26 -1.40 -0.08 16.02
C GLU A 26 -2.35 0.33 14.88
N ILE A 27 -1.96 1.27 14.01
CA ILE A 27 -2.81 1.70 12.90
C ILE A 27 -2.97 0.53 11.90
N SER A 28 -1.89 -0.20 11.60
CA SER A 28 -1.90 -1.33 10.69
C SER A 28 -2.87 -2.43 11.15
N GLU A 29 -2.83 -2.76 12.44
CA GLU A 29 -3.74 -3.73 13.06
C GLU A 29 -5.19 -3.23 13.05
N LYS A 30 -5.44 -1.94 13.35
CA LYS A 30 -6.78 -1.35 13.24
C LYS A 30 -7.32 -1.44 11.81
N CYS A 31 -6.50 -1.09 10.82
CA CYS A 31 -6.87 -1.21 9.40
C CYS A 31 -7.20 -2.66 9.05
N PHE A 32 -6.37 -3.62 9.49
CA PHE A 32 -6.59 -5.03 9.24
C PHE A 32 -7.90 -5.54 9.84
N ASN A 33 -8.21 -5.12 11.08
CA ASN A 33 -9.45 -5.50 11.74
C ASN A 33 -10.68 -4.90 11.05
N GLU A 34 -10.63 -3.63 10.65
CA GLU A 34 -11.70 -3.03 9.86
C GLU A 34 -11.89 -3.73 8.51
N LEU A 35 -10.79 -4.07 7.84
CA LEU A 35 -10.75 -4.81 6.57
C LEU A 35 -11.34 -6.22 6.67
N LYS A 36 -11.39 -6.86 7.85
CA LYS A 36 -12.13 -8.13 8.03
C LYS A 36 -13.64 -7.96 7.87
N SER A 37 -14.16 -6.75 8.04
CA SER A 37 -15.59 -6.43 8.04
C SER A 37 -16.08 -5.72 6.77
N THR A 38 -15.20 -5.55 5.78
CA THR A 38 -15.50 -4.92 4.50
C THR A 38 -14.95 -5.75 3.34
N ASN A 39 -15.66 -5.74 2.23
CA ASN A 39 -15.18 -6.32 0.98
C ASN A 39 -14.37 -5.33 0.16
N GLY A 40 -14.14 -4.08 0.60
CA GLY A 40 -13.38 -3.07 -0.14
C GLY A 40 -12.28 -2.43 0.70
N PRO A 41 -11.64 -1.35 0.22
CA PRO A 41 -10.60 -0.67 0.99
C PRO A 41 -11.18 0.00 2.25
N VAL A 42 -10.27 0.41 3.13
CA VAL A 42 -10.56 1.40 4.18
C VAL A 42 -9.85 2.71 3.87
N VAL A 43 -10.41 3.82 4.33
CA VAL A 43 -9.83 5.15 4.19
C VAL A 43 -9.15 5.51 5.50
N TYR A 44 -7.84 5.77 5.44
CA TYR A 44 -7.09 6.37 6.56
C TYR A 44 -6.93 7.87 6.32
N LYS A 45 -7.41 8.68 7.27
CA LYS A 45 -7.32 10.14 7.21
C LYS A 45 -7.14 10.72 8.60
N SER A 46 -6.04 11.44 8.83
CA SER A 46 -5.80 12.20 10.07
C SER A 46 -5.96 11.35 11.35
N GLY A 47 -5.50 10.10 11.33
CA GLY A 47 -5.61 9.18 12.48
C GLY A 47 -6.91 8.39 12.55
N GLU A 48 -7.91 8.71 11.72
CA GLU A 48 -9.19 8.00 11.66
C GLU A 48 -9.19 6.96 10.54
N ILE A 49 -9.84 5.81 10.79
CA ILE A 49 -10.07 4.74 9.82
C ILE A 49 -11.57 4.67 9.55
N LYS A 50 -11.96 4.74 8.28
CA LYS A 50 -13.35 4.71 7.84
C LYS A 50 -13.53 3.64 6.77
N LYS A 51 -14.70 3.01 6.73
CA LYS A 51 -15.07 2.15 5.61
C LYS A 51 -15.16 2.99 4.34
N TYR A 52 -14.69 2.43 3.22
CA TYR A 52 -14.86 3.07 1.93
C TYR A 52 -16.35 3.12 1.57
N ASP A 53 -16.81 4.31 1.19
CA ASP A 53 -18.14 4.53 0.61
C ASP A 53 -17.93 4.87 -0.88
N PRO A 54 -18.57 4.15 -1.83
CA PRO A 54 -18.47 4.45 -3.26
C PRO A 54 -18.83 5.90 -3.63
N ASN A 55 -19.63 6.59 -2.82
CA ASN A 55 -19.93 8.01 -2.99
C ASN A 55 -18.72 8.92 -2.73
N MET A 56 -17.65 8.40 -2.15
CA MET A 56 -16.41 9.13 -1.90
C MET A 56 -15.64 9.45 -3.19
N LYS A 57 -15.97 8.83 -4.36
CA LYS A 57 -15.67 9.11 -5.80
C LYS A 57 -14.28 9.62 -6.23
N GLN A 58 -13.43 10.04 -5.31
CA GLN A 58 -12.27 10.90 -5.51
C GLN A 58 -10.96 10.12 -5.33
N VAL A 59 -11.05 8.82 -5.09
CA VAL A 59 -9.91 8.04 -4.61
C VAL A 59 -9.36 7.05 -5.64
N ASP A 60 -10.05 6.84 -6.77
CA ASP A 60 -9.76 5.70 -7.63
C ASP A 60 -8.81 5.95 -8.81
N ARG A 61 -8.70 7.16 -9.37
CA ARG A 61 -7.78 7.38 -10.52
C ARG A 61 -6.43 7.96 -10.11
N GLU A 62 -6.43 9.10 -9.43
CA GLU A 62 -5.19 9.80 -9.08
C GLU A 62 -4.31 9.01 -8.10
N ALA A 63 -4.93 8.21 -7.22
CA ALA A 63 -4.20 7.36 -6.27
C ALA A 63 -3.60 6.12 -6.96
N ARG A 64 -4.22 5.59 -8.03
CA ARG A 64 -3.71 4.43 -8.78
C ARG A 64 -2.50 4.80 -9.66
N ASP A 65 -2.42 6.04 -10.15
CA ASP A 65 -1.25 6.53 -10.90
C ASP A 65 -0.07 6.93 -9.99
N SER A 66 -0.25 6.87 -8.67
CA SER A 66 0.76 7.22 -7.66
C SER A 66 1.46 5.97 -7.10
N PRO A 67 2.72 6.09 -6.65
CA PRO A 67 3.37 5.03 -5.89
C PRO A 67 2.54 4.64 -4.66
N CYS A 68 2.44 3.34 -4.39
CA CYS A 68 1.78 2.81 -3.21
C CYS A 68 2.79 2.30 -2.19
N GLY A 69 2.46 2.43 -0.91
CA GLY A 69 3.19 1.81 0.18
C GLY A 69 2.78 0.35 0.34
N ILE A 70 3.75 -0.53 0.53
CA ILE A 70 3.55 -1.95 0.84
C ILE A 70 3.93 -2.15 2.30
N ILE A 71 3.06 -2.75 3.09
CA ILE A 71 3.28 -3.04 4.50
C ILE A 71 3.06 -4.53 4.70
N ILE A 72 4.07 -5.22 5.21
CA ILE A 72 4.04 -6.67 5.45
C ILE A 72 4.22 -6.89 6.95
N ILE A 73 3.29 -7.61 7.55
CA ILE A 73 3.25 -7.90 8.97
C ILE A 73 3.42 -9.42 9.13
N ASP A 74 4.57 -9.83 9.66
CA ASP A 74 4.93 -11.23 9.93
C ASP A 74 5.18 -11.40 11.44
N GLY A 75 4.13 -11.74 12.17
CA GLY A 75 4.16 -11.84 13.63
C GLY A 75 4.49 -10.50 14.30
N GLU A 76 5.72 -10.36 14.80
CA GLU A 76 6.21 -9.11 15.41
C GLU A 76 7.00 -8.22 14.45
N LYS A 77 7.36 -8.74 13.28
CA LYS A 77 8.18 -8.04 12.29
C LYS A 77 7.27 -7.27 11.34
N ILE A 78 7.56 -5.97 11.16
CA ILE A 78 6.96 -5.14 10.12
C ILE A 78 8.04 -4.78 9.13
N THR A 79 7.81 -5.06 7.85
CA THR A 79 8.65 -4.63 6.74
C THR A 79 7.84 -3.83 5.75
N ASN A 80 8.48 -2.86 5.10
CA ASN A 80 7.81 -2.00 4.15
C ASN A 80 8.55 -1.95 2.82
N GLY A 81 7.81 -1.65 1.77
CA GLY A 81 8.34 -1.39 0.45
C GLY A 81 7.47 -0.41 -0.31
N LEU A 82 7.82 -0.23 -1.58
CA LEU A 82 7.08 0.61 -2.51
C LEU A 82 6.64 -0.25 -3.69
N GLY A 83 5.51 0.11 -4.27
CA GLY A 83 5.01 -0.47 -5.51
C GLY A 83 4.28 0.56 -6.35
N CYS A 84 3.74 0.11 -7.47
CA CYS A 84 2.84 0.89 -8.31
C CYS A 84 1.65 0.03 -8.73
N TYR A 85 0.49 0.66 -8.90
CA TYR A 85 -0.67 -0.05 -9.44
C TYR A 85 -0.38 -0.44 -10.89
N TYR A 86 -0.53 -1.74 -11.18
CA TYR A 86 -0.31 -2.29 -12.52
C TYR A 86 -1.60 -2.38 -13.35
N GLY A 87 -2.76 -2.45 -12.67
CA GLY A 87 -4.04 -2.72 -13.31
C GLY A 87 -4.66 -4.04 -12.82
N CYS A 88 -5.96 -4.21 -13.05
CA CYS A 88 -6.70 -5.44 -12.75
C CYS A 88 -6.50 -5.93 -11.31
N GLY A 89 -6.51 -5.00 -10.35
CA GLY A 89 -6.32 -5.30 -8.93
C GLY A 89 -4.91 -5.78 -8.56
N ARG A 90 -3.88 -5.44 -9.34
CA ARG A 90 -2.49 -5.84 -9.08
C ARG A 90 -1.58 -4.64 -8.84
N VAL A 91 -0.57 -4.87 -8.00
CA VAL A 91 0.52 -3.96 -7.70
C VAL A 91 1.82 -4.62 -8.15
N LEU A 92 2.62 -3.90 -8.93
CA LEU A 92 4.00 -4.28 -9.24
C LEU A 92 4.93 -3.75 -8.15
N THR A 93 5.83 -4.61 -7.67
CA THR A 93 6.87 -4.29 -6.68
C THR A 93 8.17 -5.01 -7.05
N ALA A 94 9.25 -4.66 -6.36
CA ALA A 94 10.47 -5.45 -6.40
C ALA A 94 10.28 -6.79 -5.64
N LEU A 95 10.89 -7.87 -6.12
CA LEU A 95 10.75 -9.21 -5.55
C LEU A 95 11.34 -9.26 -4.13
N HIS A 96 12.51 -8.67 -3.89
CA HIS A 96 13.16 -8.67 -2.58
C HIS A 96 12.31 -8.04 -1.45
N VAL A 97 11.34 -7.19 -1.80
CA VAL A 97 10.38 -6.59 -0.84
C VAL A 97 9.49 -7.66 -0.23
N VAL A 98 9.13 -8.68 -1.01
CA VAL A 98 8.20 -9.74 -0.60
C VAL A 98 8.93 -11.04 -0.27
N GLU A 99 10.05 -11.34 -0.92
CA GLU A 99 10.80 -12.61 -0.83
C GLU A 99 11.18 -13.05 0.59
N ASN A 100 11.45 -12.10 1.49
CA ASN A 100 11.93 -12.40 2.85
C ASN A 100 10.83 -12.65 3.88
N ALA A 101 9.57 -12.41 3.54
CA ALA A 101 8.48 -12.71 4.44
C ALA A 101 8.05 -14.16 4.23
N ARG A 102 7.65 -14.85 5.30
CA ARG A 102 6.91 -16.11 5.18
C ARG A 102 5.49 -15.78 4.68
N LEU A 103 5.39 -15.30 3.43
CA LEU A 103 4.23 -14.58 2.90
C LEU A 103 2.93 -15.37 2.98
N GLU A 104 3.00 -16.70 2.99
CA GLU A 104 1.84 -17.58 3.20
C GLU A 104 1.14 -17.35 4.55
N LYS A 105 1.84 -16.73 5.52
CA LYS A 105 1.33 -16.42 6.87
C LYS A 105 1.38 -14.94 7.20
N ALA A 106 1.92 -14.10 6.32
CA ALA A 106 2.08 -12.68 6.56
C ALA A 106 0.84 -11.92 6.09
N ASP A 107 0.46 -10.89 6.86
CA ASP A 107 -0.60 -9.97 6.49
C ASP A 107 -0.01 -8.84 5.63
N ILE A 108 -0.57 -8.64 4.43
CA ILE A 108 -0.11 -7.61 3.49
C ILE A 108 -1.17 -6.52 3.38
N LEU A 109 -0.75 -5.28 3.59
CA LEU A 109 -1.53 -4.07 3.35
C LEU A 109 -0.89 -3.24 2.24
N ILE A 110 -1.72 -2.70 1.35
CA ILE A 110 -1.30 -1.77 0.30
C ILE A 110 -1.98 -0.43 0.54
N ALA A 111 -1.18 0.62 0.71
CA ALA A 111 -1.64 1.98 0.94
C ALA A 111 -1.44 2.84 -0.32
N PHE A 112 -2.52 3.39 -0.88
CA PHE A 112 -2.50 4.37 -1.96
C PHE A 112 -2.77 5.77 -1.40
N PRO A 113 -1.74 6.58 -1.13
CA PRO A 113 -1.90 7.95 -0.67
C PRO A 113 -2.30 8.88 -1.83
N ASN A 114 -3.13 9.90 -1.55
CA ASN A 114 -3.48 10.95 -2.52
C ASN A 114 -3.28 12.38 -1.96
N GLY A 115 -2.34 12.54 -1.04
CA GLY A 115 -2.01 13.82 -0.39
C GLY A 115 -3.01 14.27 0.68
N LYS A 116 -4.22 13.72 0.75
CA LYS A 116 -5.24 14.05 1.77
C LYS A 116 -5.62 12.87 2.65
N HIS A 117 -5.55 11.66 2.10
CA HIS A 117 -5.86 10.41 2.78
C HIS A 117 -5.12 9.26 2.08
N ALA A 118 -5.24 8.06 2.64
CA ALA A 118 -4.77 6.83 2.01
C ALA A 118 -5.92 5.83 1.89
N LEU A 119 -6.06 5.20 0.72
CA LEU A 119 -6.81 3.94 0.62
C LEU A 119 -5.92 2.81 1.06
N ILE A 120 -6.43 1.95 1.91
CA ILE A 120 -5.70 0.80 2.39
C ILE A 120 -6.48 -0.44 2.01
N TYR A 121 -5.83 -1.30 1.24
CA TYR A 121 -6.35 -2.58 0.80
C TYR A 121 -5.65 -3.70 1.56
N LYS A 122 -6.39 -4.78 1.83
CA LYS A 122 -5.76 -6.07 2.09
C LYS A 122 -5.21 -6.62 0.78
N ALA A 123 -4.11 -7.34 0.84
CA ALA A 123 -3.52 -7.96 -0.33
C ALA A 123 -3.01 -9.37 -0.05
N GLU A 124 -2.78 -10.13 -1.12
CA GLU A 124 -2.19 -11.46 -1.09
C GLU A 124 -1.04 -11.54 -2.08
N PHE A 125 -0.03 -12.34 -1.73
CA PHE A 125 1.03 -12.74 -2.63
C PHE A 125 1.07 -14.26 -2.73
N THR A 126 1.08 -14.78 -3.96
CA THR A 126 1.16 -16.21 -4.24
C THR A 126 2.42 -16.49 -5.04
N ASN A 127 3.29 -17.34 -4.50
CA ASN A 127 4.63 -17.65 -5.02
C ASN A 127 4.64 -18.25 -6.45
N SER A 128 3.52 -18.79 -6.92
CA SER A 128 3.50 -19.68 -8.09
C SER A 128 3.27 -18.99 -9.44
N CYS A 129 2.77 -17.75 -9.49
CA CYS A 129 2.36 -17.13 -10.77
C CYS A 129 2.71 -15.64 -10.92
N ASN A 130 3.47 -15.05 -9.98
CA ASN A 130 3.55 -13.59 -9.84
C ASN A 130 4.99 -13.06 -9.68
N THR A 131 6.01 -13.80 -10.11
CA THR A 131 7.42 -13.40 -9.92
C THR A 131 8.24 -13.52 -11.20
N ASP A 132 9.19 -12.59 -11.35
CA ASP A 132 10.28 -12.63 -12.31
C ASP A 132 11.58 -12.38 -11.53
N THR A 133 12.28 -13.47 -11.22
CA THR A 133 13.50 -13.44 -10.39
C THR A 133 14.65 -12.73 -11.08
N ASP A 134 14.74 -12.87 -12.41
CA ASP A 134 15.84 -12.30 -13.18
C ASP A 134 15.77 -10.77 -13.20
N ARG A 135 14.55 -10.22 -13.10
CA ARG A 135 14.29 -8.78 -13.08
C ARG A 135 14.00 -8.22 -11.70
N ASP A 136 14.04 -9.04 -10.65
CA ASP A 136 13.65 -8.67 -9.29
C ASP A 136 12.23 -8.06 -9.26
N GLN A 137 11.26 -8.68 -9.93
CA GLN A 137 9.88 -8.21 -10.03
C GLN A 137 8.88 -9.18 -9.40
N ALA A 138 7.87 -8.60 -8.74
CA ALA A 138 6.79 -9.34 -8.11
C ALA A 138 5.44 -8.62 -8.28
N PHE A 139 4.37 -9.37 -8.45
CA PHE A 139 3.00 -8.88 -8.43
C PHE A 139 2.29 -9.26 -7.15
N ILE A 140 1.73 -8.26 -6.47
CA ILE A 140 0.84 -8.44 -5.32
C ILE A 140 -0.60 -8.22 -5.80
N LYS A 141 -1.51 -9.10 -5.40
CA LYS A 141 -2.94 -8.98 -5.73
C LYS A 141 -3.68 -8.30 -4.59
N LEU A 142 -4.39 -7.23 -4.91
CA LEU A 142 -5.34 -6.57 -4.01
C LEU A 142 -6.55 -7.48 -3.80
N LEU A 143 -7.04 -7.54 -2.57
CA LEU A 143 -8.23 -8.29 -2.20
C LEU A 143 -9.44 -7.35 -2.10
N GLY A 144 -10.61 -7.91 -2.38
CA GLY A 144 -11.88 -7.20 -2.30
C GLY A 144 -12.29 -6.49 -3.59
N ASP A 145 -13.19 -5.53 -3.47
CA ASP A 145 -13.65 -4.65 -4.54
C ASP A 145 -12.52 -3.68 -4.89
N THR A 146 -11.99 -3.89 -6.09
CA THR A 146 -10.83 -3.19 -6.66
C THR A 146 -11.20 -2.51 -7.98
N SER A 147 -12.52 -2.47 -8.28
CA SER A 147 -13.14 -2.06 -9.54
C SER A 147 -13.28 -0.55 -9.58
#